data_AF-A0A0A1UHG8-F1
#
_entry.id   AF-A0A0A1UHG8-F1
#
_cell.length_a   1.000
_cell.length_b   1.000
_cell.length_c   1.000
_cell.angle_alpha   90.00
_cell.angle_beta   90.00
_cell.angle_gamma   90.00
#
_symmetry.space_group_name_H-M   'P 1'
#
loop_
_entity.id
_entity.type
_entity.pdbx_description
1 polymer ?
#
loop_
_entity_poly.entity_id
_entity_poly.type
_entity_poly.pdbx_seq_one_letter_code
_entity_poly.pdbx_strand_id
1 'polypeptide(L)'
;MSTYEGCVACKDGYMRSSDGKQCVRCDTSCATCSNDGDSVQPTDRLEQLFEQDDDWVYIVRRWFALKDNLCYKCGENCTTCDATFECLKCGDNNILKDSVCVHFSQIPNCISSENSLCWECADGYKLSDDKIECFANTNYGVVVVLFVLRKKDNKHAENVCVFKVSRSNIMMTKLDGDILSNKNEISFGDEDDKICIETESRELLCVGNSSKSNVKIQITTKDKCDKYKIRTEPQIVTLKSGFACEFEVFITPYCTMDLTDEVMIVSLDLKGGKQNTTLMNIKALVEQSTRLDYDEIKTEKKLGEGSFGIVYKGTYRGNVVAVKKMKHVENSNDEIGMIEFTKEVEMLDKFRSEYIVHFYGAVFIQNKICMVTEFAQYGSLQDLIKHKTNDEVDMKMRVKIMRDASKGISYLHENGILHRDIKPDNILVFSLDVNDKVNAKLTDFGSARNINLLMTNMTFTKGIGTPVYMAPEVLKKEKYTKSADIFSFGVTMYEVFGWTNAYPLDAFKFPWKIAEFVMSGKQLQRKENIQEKLYENIQMCWAQEKANRASIDNIINELAL
;
A
#
# COMPACT_ATOMS: atom_id res chain seq x y z
N MET A 1 23.14 -18.18 -63.62
CA MET A 1 23.41 -18.89 -62.35
C MET A 1 24.87 -19.34 -62.43
N SER A 2 25.87 -18.85 -61.70
CA SER A 2 25.99 -18.14 -60.43
C SER A 2 27.04 -17.00 -60.60
N THR A 3 26.86 -15.83 -59.98
CA THR A 3 27.83 -14.70 -60.01
C THR A 3 28.61 -14.55 -58.70
N TYR A 4 28.92 -15.66 -58.03
CA TYR A 4 29.77 -15.60 -56.83
C TYR A 4 31.24 -15.85 -57.18
N GLU A 5 32.05 -14.79 -57.17
CA GLU A 5 33.51 -14.90 -57.02
C GLU A 5 33.83 -14.98 -55.52
N GLY A 6 34.05 -16.19 -55.01
CA GLY A 6 34.45 -16.42 -53.63
C GLY A 6 33.92 -17.72 -53.03
N CYS A 7 34.43 -18.10 -51.86
CA CYS A 7 34.06 -19.34 -51.18
C CYS A 7 32.57 -19.31 -50.78
N VAL A 8 31.78 -20.25 -51.30
CA VAL A 8 30.32 -20.32 -51.08
C VAL A 8 29.98 -20.87 -49.68
N ALA A 9 30.84 -21.75 -49.14
CA ALA A 9 30.73 -22.28 -47.79
C ALA A 9 32.12 -22.51 -47.20
N CYS A 10 32.31 -22.21 -45.91
CA CYS A 10 33.54 -22.49 -45.17
C CYS A 10 33.42 -23.80 -44.38
N LYS A 11 34.56 -24.42 -44.05
CA LYS A 11 34.59 -25.63 -43.19
C LYS A 11 34.36 -25.26 -41.72
N ASP A 12 33.84 -26.20 -40.93
CA ASP A 12 33.64 -26.03 -39.49
C ASP A 12 34.90 -25.48 -38.79
N GLY A 13 34.72 -24.44 -37.98
CA GLY A 13 35.80 -23.70 -37.31
C GLY A 13 36.41 -22.55 -38.12
N TYR A 14 35.88 -22.26 -39.31
CA TYR A 14 36.26 -21.12 -40.15
C TYR A 14 35.01 -20.37 -40.62
N MET A 15 35.05 -19.03 -40.60
CA MET A 15 33.98 -18.14 -41.06
C MET A 15 34.40 -17.38 -42.32
N ARG A 16 33.44 -16.90 -43.09
CA ARG A 16 33.72 -16.08 -44.28
C ARG A 16 34.29 -14.72 -43.85
N SER A 17 35.36 -14.26 -44.51
CA SER A 17 35.90 -12.93 -44.31
C SER A 17 34.86 -11.87 -44.66
N SER A 18 34.95 -10.69 -44.05
CA SER A 18 33.99 -9.58 -44.25
C SER A 18 33.88 -9.09 -45.70
N ASP A 19 34.91 -9.33 -46.52
CA ASP A 19 34.91 -9.04 -47.96
C ASP A 19 34.30 -10.17 -48.82
N GLY A 20 33.89 -11.28 -48.20
CA GLY A 20 33.22 -12.41 -48.84
C GLY A 20 34.14 -13.33 -49.66
N LYS A 21 35.46 -13.11 -49.64
CA LYS A 21 36.38 -13.79 -50.57
C LYS A 21 37.10 -14.99 -49.99
N GLN A 22 37.30 -15.05 -48.67
CA GLN A 22 38.10 -16.08 -48.01
C GLN A 22 37.39 -16.68 -46.78
N CYS A 23 37.93 -17.78 -46.25
CA CYS A 23 37.50 -18.37 -44.98
C CYS A 23 38.62 -18.15 -43.94
N VAL A 24 38.31 -17.46 -42.85
CA VAL A 24 39.22 -17.15 -41.74
C VAL A 24 38.89 -17.99 -40.51
N ARG A 25 39.89 -18.40 -39.75
CA ARG A 25 39.71 -19.27 -38.58
C ARG A 25 38.99 -18.51 -37.46
N CYS A 26 38.01 -19.15 -36.83
CA CYS A 26 37.26 -18.52 -35.73
C CYS A 26 38.11 -18.38 -34.47
N ASP A 27 37.92 -17.27 -33.73
CA ASP A 27 38.67 -16.97 -32.51
C ASP A 27 38.37 -18.00 -31.42
N THR A 28 39.40 -18.36 -30.66
CA THR A 28 39.35 -19.26 -29.50
C THR A 28 38.38 -18.85 -28.40
N SER A 29 37.95 -17.59 -28.34
CA SER A 29 36.91 -17.14 -27.40
C SER A 29 35.48 -17.52 -27.81
N CYS A 30 35.26 -18.05 -29.03
CA CYS A 30 33.95 -18.49 -29.53
C CYS A 30 33.95 -20.00 -29.82
N ALA A 31 32.96 -20.74 -29.34
CA ALA A 31 32.93 -22.20 -29.49
C ALA A 31 32.60 -22.69 -30.92
N THR A 32 31.73 -22.00 -31.69
CA THR A 32 31.46 -22.24 -33.13
C THR A 32 30.84 -21.00 -33.81
N CYS A 33 30.98 -20.87 -35.13
CA CYS A 33 30.57 -19.76 -36.00
C CYS A 33 29.87 -20.35 -37.26
N SER A 34 28.71 -19.82 -37.68
CA SER A 34 27.94 -20.35 -38.85
C SER A 34 28.27 -19.62 -40.16
N ASN A 35 28.01 -20.31 -41.28
CA ASN A 35 28.36 -19.91 -42.65
C ASN A 35 27.41 -18.91 -43.32
N ASP A 36 26.22 -18.70 -42.77
CA ASP A 36 25.24 -17.79 -43.35
C ASP A 36 25.16 -16.52 -42.51
N GLY A 37 25.46 -15.40 -43.17
CA GLY A 37 25.76 -14.09 -42.60
C GLY A 37 24.65 -13.41 -41.81
N ASP A 38 23.61 -14.11 -41.37
CA ASP A 38 22.62 -13.61 -40.42
C ASP A 38 22.11 -14.79 -39.57
N SER A 39 22.32 -14.71 -38.25
CA SER A 39 21.82 -15.61 -37.18
C SER A 39 22.76 -16.76 -36.73
N VAL A 40 23.16 -16.71 -35.46
CA VAL A 40 23.83 -17.81 -34.74
C VAL A 40 22.77 -18.70 -34.08
N GLN A 41 22.74 -20.00 -34.39
CA GLN A 41 21.96 -20.98 -33.60
C GLN A 41 22.89 -21.76 -32.65
N PRO A 42 22.57 -21.89 -31.35
CA PRO A 42 23.31 -22.76 -30.44
C PRO A 42 22.86 -24.21 -30.54
N THR A 43 23.80 -25.17 -30.45
CA THR A 43 23.50 -26.59 -30.21
C THR A 43 23.54 -26.92 -28.71
N ASP A 44 22.91 -28.03 -28.35
CA ASP A 44 22.55 -28.62 -27.03
C ASP A 44 23.51 -28.48 -25.83
N ARG A 45 24.72 -27.94 -25.98
CA ARG A 45 25.61 -27.58 -24.86
C ARG A 45 25.53 -26.12 -24.42
N LEU A 46 24.78 -25.27 -25.13
CA LEU A 46 24.74 -23.81 -24.92
C LEU A 46 23.39 -23.25 -24.42
N GLU A 47 22.38 -24.07 -24.13
CA GLU A 47 21.15 -23.62 -23.42
C GLU A 47 21.45 -22.98 -22.06
N GLN A 48 22.64 -23.23 -21.49
CA GLN A 48 23.06 -22.61 -20.24
C GLN A 48 23.64 -21.19 -20.37
N LEU A 49 23.69 -20.59 -21.57
CA LEU A 49 24.34 -19.28 -21.77
C LEU A 49 23.47 -18.18 -22.43
N PHE A 50 22.17 -18.42 -22.63
CA PHE A 50 21.22 -17.41 -23.17
C PHE A 50 19.91 -17.41 -22.36
N GLU A 51 19.27 -16.24 -22.20
CA GLU A 51 17.89 -16.11 -21.71
C GLU A 51 17.00 -15.61 -22.86
N GLN A 52 15.81 -16.20 -22.99
CA GLN A 52 14.84 -15.90 -24.06
C GLN A 52 13.84 -14.86 -23.56
N ASP A 53 13.60 -13.81 -24.34
CA ASP A 53 12.52 -12.84 -24.12
C ASP A 53 11.47 -12.93 -25.26
N ASP A 54 10.25 -12.46 -25.00
CA ASP A 54 9.02 -12.76 -25.77
C ASP A 54 9.04 -12.32 -27.26
N ASP A 55 10.07 -11.59 -27.70
CA ASP A 55 10.25 -11.08 -29.08
C ASP A 55 11.39 -11.75 -29.89
N TRP A 56 11.86 -12.96 -29.50
CA TRP A 56 12.84 -13.78 -30.25
C TRP A 56 14.26 -13.18 -30.45
N VAL A 57 14.68 -12.24 -29.60
CA VAL A 57 16.07 -11.72 -29.59
C VAL A 57 16.87 -12.42 -28.48
N TYR A 58 17.97 -13.11 -28.82
CA TYR A 58 18.85 -13.77 -27.85
C TYR A 58 19.78 -12.74 -27.16
N ILE A 59 19.62 -12.53 -25.86
CA ILE A 59 20.52 -11.69 -25.04
C ILE A 59 21.72 -12.53 -24.58
N VAL A 60 22.93 -12.05 -24.84
CA VAL A 60 24.20 -12.63 -24.37
C VAL A 60 24.22 -12.61 -22.83
N ARG A 61 24.54 -13.74 -22.17
CA ARG A 61 24.63 -13.78 -20.70
C ARG A 61 25.63 -12.77 -20.14
N ARG A 62 25.48 -12.51 -18.84
CA ARG A 62 26.28 -11.58 -18.03
C ARG A 62 27.77 -11.58 -18.45
N TRP A 63 28.37 -10.39 -18.50
CA TRP A 63 29.78 -10.05 -18.71
C TRP A 63 30.25 -9.87 -20.16
N PHE A 64 29.39 -9.99 -21.17
CA PHE A 64 29.79 -9.81 -22.59
C PHE A 64 28.78 -9.01 -23.43
N ALA A 65 29.27 -8.27 -24.43
CA ALA A 65 28.49 -7.56 -25.44
C ALA A 65 28.82 -8.02 -26.86
N LEU A 66 27.84 -7.96 -27.75
CA LEU A 66 27.98 -8.33 -29.16
C LEU A 66 28.27 -7.08 -30.01
N LYS A 67 29.34 -7.12 -30.80
CA LYS A 67 29.68 -6.08 -31.78
C LYS A 67 30.23 -6.72 -33.05
N ASP A 68 29.69 -6.35 -34.21
CA ASP A 68 30.11 -6.90 -35.52
C ASP A 68 30.09 -8.45 -35.57
N ASN A 69 29.06 -9.07 -34.99
CA ASN A 69 28.90 -10.54 -34.83
C ASN A 69 30.00 -11.22 -33.99
N LEU A 70 30.79 -10.46 -33.24
CA LEU A 70 31.81 -10.95 -32.31
C LEU A 70 31.44 -10.61 -30.87
N CYS A 71 31.71 -11.54 -29.96
CA CYS A 71 31.42 -11.40 -28.54
C CYS A 71 32.66 -10.85 -27.82
N TYR A 72 32.51 -9.71 -27.13
CA TYR A 72 33.58 -9.05 -26.39
C TYR A 72 33.21 -8.94 -24.92
N LYS A 73 34.19 -9.07 -24.04
CA LYS A 73 33.99 -8.98 -22.60
C LYS A 73 33.70 -7.52 -22.19
N CYS A 74 32.68 -7.33 -21.36
CA CYS A 74 32.39 -6.07 -20.70
C CYS A 74 33.55 -5.63 -19.80
N GLY A 75 33.59 -4.33 -19.48
CA GLY A 75 34.58 -3.74 -18.57
C GLY A 75 34.64 -4.43 -17.20
N GLU A 76 35.70 -4.18 -16.43
CA GLU A 76 35.88 -4.79 -15.11
C GLU A 76 34.68 -4.54 -14.18
N ASN A 77 34.29 -5.58 -13.44
CA ASN A 77 33.15 -5.57 -12.51
C ASN A 77 31.76 -5.30 -13.16
N CYS A 78 31.67 -5.28 -14.49
CA CYS A 78 30.43 -5.08 -15.25
C CYS A 78 29.73 -6.39 -15.65
N THR A 79 28.55 -6.65 -15.08
CA THR A 79 27.73 -7.81 -15.43
C THR A 79 26.98 -7.69 -16.74
N THR A 80 26.66 -6.51 -17.26
CA THR A 80 26.06 -6.37 -18.60
C THR A 80 26.47 -5.04 -19.20
N CYS A 81 26.84 -5.01 -20.47
CA CYS A 81 27.23 -3.80 -21.20
C CYS A 81 26.59 -3.78 -22.59
N ASP A 82 26.54 -2.60 -23.21
CA ASP A 82 26.00 -2.42 -24.56
C ASP A 82 27.05 -2.66 -25.66
N ALA A 83 26.65 -2.51 -26.93
CA ALA A 83 27.53 -2.68 -28.09
C ALA A 83 28.65 -1.61 -28.21
N THR A 84 28.59 -0.55 -27.39
CA THR A 84 29.67 0.45 -27.23
C THR A 84 30.60 0.14 -26.06
N PHE A 85 30.35 -0.96 -25.33
CA PHE A 85 31.04 -1.43 -24.12
C PHE A 85 30.79 -0.57 -22.88
N GLU A 86 29.78 0.29 -22.91
CA GLU A 86 29.33 1.01 -21.72
C GLU A 86 28.58 0.07 -20.79
N CYS A 87 28.90 0.12 -19.50
CA CYS A 87 28.31 -0.79 -18.54
C CYS A 87 26.88 -0.37 -18.19
N LEU A 88 25.97 -1.34 -18.18
CA LEU A 88 24.56 -1.19 -17.83
C LEU A 88 24.23 -1.75 -16.45
N LYS A 89 25.01 -2.72 -15.95
CA LYS A 89 24.81 -3.34 -14.64
C LYS A 89 26.10 -3.84 -14.03
N CYS A 90 26.34 -3.55 -12.76
CA CYS A 90 27.52 -3.99 -12.04
C CYS A 90 27.31 -5.31 -11.30
N GLY A 91 28.41 -6.02 -11.07
CA GLY A 91 28.45 -7.16 -10.16
C GLY A 91 28.28 -6.73 -8.70
N ASP A 92 28.11 -7.72 -7.83
CA ASP A 92 27.95 -7.51 -6.40
C ASP A 92 29.06 -6.61 -5.84
N ASN A 93 28.74 -5.80 -4.83
CA ASN A 93 29.64 -4.85 -4.19
C ASN A 93 30.13 -3.68 -5.08
N ASN A 94 29.54 -3.49 -6.26
CA ASN A 94 29.91 -2.41 -7.17
C ASN A 94 28.72 -1.52 -7.53
N ILE A 95 29.02 -0.25 -7.80
CA ILE A 95 28.08 0.83 -8.13
C ILE A 95 28.38 1.30 -9.55
N LEU A 96 27.34 1.52 -10.35
CA LEU A 96 27.48 2.02 -11.71
C LEU A 96 27.54 3.56 -11.69
N LYS A 97 28.69 4.11 -12.03
CA LYS A 97 28.92 5.57 -12.10
C LYS A 97 29.57 5.92 -13.44
N ASP A 98 28.96 6.82 -14.20
CA ASP A 98 29.43 7.26 -15.53
C ASP A 98 29.74 6.08 -16.48
N SER A 99 28.81 5.12 -16.56
CA SER A 99 28.93 3.88 -17.37
C SER A 99 30.08 2.95 -16.96
N VAL A 100 30.68 3.11 -15.77
CA VAL A 100 31.76 2.28 -15.22
C VAL A 100 31.40 1.74 -13.83
N CYS A 101 31.79 0.49 -13.55
CA CYS A 101 31.57 -0.14 -12.24
C CYS A 101 32.68 0.16 -11.26
N VAL A 102 32.31 0.75 -10.12
CA VAL A 102 33.22 1.16 -9.06
C VAL A 102 32.83 0.45 -7.76
N HIS A 103 33.79 -0.12 -7.05
CA HIS A 103 33.51 -0.81 -5.78
C HIS A 103 32.92 0.17 -4.74
N PHE A 104 31.91 -0.24 -3.98
CA PHE A 104 31.17 0.67 -3.08
C PHE A 104 32.08 1.36 -2.05
N SER A 105 33.15 0.69 -1.61
CA SER A 105 34.11 1.25 -0.65
C SER A 105 34.91 2.44 -1.20
N GLN A 106 34.91 2.65 -2.52
CA GLN A 106 35.53 3.81 -3.15
C GLN A 106 34.58 5.01 -3.21
N ILE A 107 33.28 4.80 -2.95
CA ILE A 107 32.31 5.87 -2.79
C ILE A 107 32.36 6.35 -1.34
N PRO A 108 32.70 7.63 -1.09
CA PRO A 108 32.85 8.14 0.28
C PRO A 108 31.58 7.90 1.11
N ASN A 109 31.74 7.26 2.27
CA ASN A 109 30.68 6.98 3.25
C ASN A 109 29.57 6.02 2.77
N CYS A 110 29.70 5.39 1.60
CA CYS A 110 28.86 4.26 1.22
C CYS A 110 29.38 2.99 1.89
N ILE A 111 28.52 2.27 2.61
CA ILE A 111 28.90 1.08 3.38
C ILE A 111 28.39 -0.23 2.77
N SER A 112 27.45 -0.15 1.83
CA SER A 112 26.99 -1.31 1.05
C SER A 112 26.40 -0.89 -0.29
N SER A 113 26.32 -1.82 -1.24
CA SER A 113 25.69 -1.61 -2.55
C SER A 113 24.71 -2.71 -2.90
N GLU A 114 23.63 -2.34 -3.60
CA GLU A 114 22.63 -3.27 -4.11
C GLU A 114 22.17 -2.80 -5.50
N ASN A 115 21.97 -3.73 -6.44
CA ASN A 115 21.50 -3.46 -7.79
C ASN A 115 22.29 -2.37 -8.56
N SER A 116 23.62 -2.36 -8.41
CA SER A 116 24.52 -1.35 -9.00
C SER A 116 24.40 0.06 -8.41
N LEU A 117 23.76 0.22 -7.24
CA LEU A 117 23.59 1.48 -6.55
C LEU A 117 24.15 1.40 -5.12
N CYS A 118 24.48 2.53 -4.51
CA CYS A 118 24.73 2.59 -3.08
C CYS A 118 23.42 2.28 -2.33
N TRP A 119 23.47 1.33 -1.41
CA TRP A 119 22.31 0.85 -0.67
C TRP A 119 22.22 1.48 0.72
N GLU A 120 23.36 1.66 1.37
CA GLU A 120 23.42 2.16 2.74
C GLU A 120 24.63 3.09 2.92
N CYS A 121 24.43 4.17 3.68
CA CYS A 121 25.48 5.10 4.05
C CYS A 121 25.87 4.91 5.51
N ALA A 122 27.10 5.28 5.86
CA ALA A 122 27.56 5.33 7.24
C ALA A 122 26.72 6.31 8.08
N ASP A 123 26.67 6.08 9.39
CA ASP A 123 25.91 6.92 10.32
C ASP A 123 26.22 8.41 10.15
N GLY A 124 25.16 9.21 10.04
CA GLY A 124 25.28 10.64 9.80
C GLY A 124 25.37 11.04 8.32
N TYR A 125 25.14 10.12 7.38
CA TYR A 125 25.09 10.38 5.93
C TYR A 125 23.78 9.85 5.30
N LYS A 126 23.33 10.46 4.21
CA LYS A 126 22.13 10.09 3.44
C LYS A 126 22.48 9.86 1.96
N LEU A 127 21.74 8.96 1.32
CA LEU A 127 21.88 8.67 -0.11
C LEU A 127 21.52 9.88 -0.98
N SER A 128 22.22 10.03 -2.10
CA SER A 128 21.83 10.92 -3.20
C SER A 128 20.54 10.46 -3.87
N ASP A 129 19.85 11.36 -4.59
CA ASP A 129 18.59 11.02 -5.28
C ASP A 129 18.78 9.93 -6.35
N ASP A 130 19.93 9.90 -7.01
CA ASP A 130 20.37 8.89 -7.98
C ASP A 130 21.05 7.67 -7.31
N LYS A 131 21.19 7.68 -5.99
CA LYS A 131 21.77 6.61 -5.15
C LYS A 131 23.18 6.17 -5.54
N ILE A 132 23.99 7.04 -6.15
CA ILE A 132 25.39 6.75 -6.47
C ILE A 132 26.38 7.41 -5.50
N GLU A 133 25.91 8.24 -4.56
CA GLU A 133 26.74 8.95 -3.57
C GLU A 133 26.09 9.03 -2.19
N CYS A 134 26.89 9.28 -1.15
CA CYS A 134 26.46 9.50 0.24
C CYS A 134 26.92 10.88 0.74
N PHE A 135 25.98 11.69 1.23
CA PHE A 135 26.25 13.06 1.71
C PHE A 135 25.97 13.19 3.21
N ALA A 136 26.76 14.00 3.92
CA ALA A 136 26.56 14.24 5.34
C ALA A 136 25.13 14.75 5.60
N ASN A 137 24.51 14.32 6.70
CA ASN A 137 23.16 14.66 7.15
C ASN A 137 23.12 16.10 7.71
N THR A 138 23.49 17.03 6.85
CA THR A 138 23.27 18.46 6.89
C THR A 138 22.59 18.79 5.57
N ASN A 139 21.78 19.86 5.49
CA ASN A 139 20.91 20.21 4.36
C ASN A 139 21.64 20.52 3.01
N TYR A 140 22.56 19.67 2.56
CA TYR A 140 23.24 19.73 1.27
C TYR A 140 22.26 19.62 0.11
N GLY A 141 21.12 18.94 0.26
CA GLY A 141 20.04 18.97 -0.74
C GLY A 141 19.54 20.39 -1.02
N VAL A 142 19.38 21.21 0.03
CA VAL A 142 19.00 22.63 -0.09
C VAL A 142 20.14 23.45 -0.71
N VAL A 143 21.39 23.19 -0.32
CA VAL A 143 22.58 23.86 -0.88
C VAL A 143 22.75 23.54 -2.38
N VAL A 144 22.57 22.28 -2.78
CA VAL A 144 22.67 21.81 -4.17
C VAL A 144 21.51 22.36 -5.01
N VAL A 145 20.27 22.36 -4.52
CA VAL A 145 19.14 23.02 -5.21
C VAL A 145 19.41 24.51 -5.44
N LEU A 146 19.90 25.24 -4.43
CA LEU A 146 20.26 26.65 -4.56
C LEU A 146 21.41 26.88 -5.55
N PHE A 147 22.42 26.00 -5.59
CA PHE A 147 23.57 26.06 -6.50
C PHE A 147 23.25 25.66 -7.94
N VAL A 148 22.48 24.59 -8.15
CA VAL A 148 22.05 24.11 -9.48
C VAL A 148 21.13 25.12 -10.14
N LEU A 149 20.20 25.73 -9.38
CA LEU A 149 19.33 26.79 -9.89
C LEU A 149 20.07 28.09 -10.20
N ARG A 150 21.22 28.35 -9.56
CA ARG A 150 22.12 29.46 -9.92
C ARG A 150 22.59 29.39 -11.39
N LYS A 151 22.60 28.19 -11.99
CA LYS A 151 22.91 27.96 -13.42
C LYS A 151 21.68 28.01 -14.35
N LYS A 152 20.44 27.97 -13.83
CA LYS A 152 19.20 27.87 -14.61
C LYS A 152 18.34 29.16 -14.65
N ASP A 153 18.72 30.20 -13.90
CA ASP A 153 17.97 31.45 -13.66
C ASP A 153 17.87 32.44 -14.86
N ASN A 154 17.51 31.99 -16.06
CA ASN A 154 17.20 32.90 -17.18
C ASN A 154 15.81 32.74 -17.81
N LYS A 155 14.89 31.91 -17.26
CA LYS A 155 13.60 31.65 -17.94
C LYS A 155 12.30 31.61 -17.11
N HIS A 156 12.30 31.82 -15.78
CA HIS A 156 11.07 31.73 -14.97
C HIS A 156 10.75 32.98 -14.09
N ALA A 157 11.24 34.16 -14.48
CA ALA A 157 11.04 35.38 -13.68
C ALA A 157 9.71 36.13 -13.93
N GLU A 158 8.80 35.61 -14.77
CA GLU A 158 7.72 36.43 -15.33
C GLU A 158 6.49 36.63 -14.43
N ASN A 159 6.27 35.84 -13.36
CA ASN A 159 5.04 35.91 -12.54
C ASN A 159 5.24 36.07 -11.02
N VAL A 160 6.43 36.44 -10.52
CA VAL A 160 6.67 36.53 -9.07
C VAL A 160 6.29 37.92 -8.52
N CYS A 161 5.39 37.97 -7.54
CA CYS A 161 4.96 39.22 -6.88
C CYS A 161 6.05 39.75 -5.93
N VAL A 162 6.97 40.55 -6.46
CA VAL A 162 8.04 41.21 -5.70
C VAL A 162 7.74 42.71 -5.54
N PHE A 163 7.81 43.22 -4.31
CA PHE A 163 7.53 44.62 -4.01
C PHE A 163 8.59 45.25 -3.09
N LYS A 164 8.70 46.58 -3.13
CA LYS A 164 9.58 47.32 -2.23
C LYS A 164 8.86 47.56 -0.90
N VAL A 165 9.43 47.09 0.20
CA VAL A 165 8.80 47.16 1.54
C VAL A 165 8.44 48.59 1.92
N SER A 166 9.34 49.55 1.64
CA SER A 166 9.13 50.97 1.95
C SER A 166 8.01 51.65 1.13
N ARG A 167 7.44 50.97 0.13
CA ARG A 167 6.38 51.49 -0.75
C ARG A 167 5.10 50.64 -0.64
N SER A 168 5.04 49.73 0.33
CA SER A 168 3.91 48.84 0.58
C SER A 168 3.19 49.24 1.87
N ASN A 169 1.90 48.94 1.94
CA ASN A 169 1.09 49.02 3.15
C ASN A 169 1.18 47.76 4.03
N ILE A 170 1.90 46.73 3.58
CA ILE A 170 2.11 45.49 4.33
C ILE A 170 3.13 45.74 5.45
N MET A 171 2.71 45.56 6.70
CA MET A 171 3.62 45.64 7.84
C MET A 171 4.53 44.42 7.86
N MET A 172 5.83 44.67 7.70
CA MET A 172 6.87 43.64 7.76
C MET A 172 7.64 43.77 9.07
N THR A 173 7.69 42.69 9.83
CA THR A 173 8.44 42.60 11.09
C THR A 173 9.67 41.73 10.91
N LYS A 174 10.67 41.93 11.76
CA LYS A 174 11.90 41.15 11.71
C LYS A 174 11.66 39.79 12.38
N LEU A 175 11.83 38.72 11.61
CA LEU A 175 11.61 37.35 12.10
C LEU A 175 12.89 36.82 12.77
N ASP A 176 13.98 36.76 12.03
CA ASP A 176 15.32 36.43 12.53
C ASP A 176 16.40 36.95 11.55
N GLY A 177 17.59 37.24 12.04
CA GLY A 177 18.74 37.60 11.21
C GLY A 177 18.51 38.85 10.38
N ASP A 178 18.40 38.71 9.05
CA ASP A 178 18.06 39.80 8.11
C ASP A 178 16.73 39.53 7.36
N ILE A 179 15.96 38.54 7.82
CA ILE A 179 14.69 38.13 7.20
C ILE A 179 13.53 38.87 7.86
N LEU A 180 12.68 39.44 7.01
CA LEU A 180 11.42 40.09 7.39
C LEU A 180 10.24 39.19 7.04
N SER A 181 9.15 39.28 7.78
CA SER A 181 7.88 38.68 7.40
C SER A 181 6.67 39.51 7.85
N ASN A 182 5.55 39.39 7.14
CA ASN A 182 4.27 39.94 7.58
C ASN A 182 3.59 39.10 8.66
N LYS A 183 4.08 37.87 8.91
CA LYS A 183 3.53 36.93 9.89
C LYS A 183 4.66 36.31 10.73
N ASN A 184 4.34 35.98 11.97
CA ASN A 184 5.24 35.20 12.85
C ASN A 184 4.91 33.70 12.85
N GLU A 185 3.73 33.35 12.35
CA GLU A 185 3.20 31.99 12.27
C GLU A 185 2.30 31.88 11.04
N ILE A 186 2.37 30.74 10.34
CA ILE A 186 1.46 30.41 9.25
C ILE A 186 0.36 29.55 9.85
N SER A 187 -0.88 30.04 9.83
CA SER A 187 -2.03 29.31 10.37
C SER A 187 -2.97 28.90 9.24
N PHE A 188 -3.40 27.65 9.23
CA PHE A 188 -4.37 27.11 8.28
C PHE A 188 -5.63 26.67 9.02
N GLY A 189 -6.76 27.24 8.60
CA GLY A 189 -8.05 27.04 9.25
C GLY A 189 -8.15 27.65 10.64
N ASP A 190 -9.36 27.69 11.16
CA ASP A 190 -9.68 28.11 12.52
C ASP A 190 -10.74 27.17 13.15
N GLU A 191 -11.29 27.55 14.31
CA GLU A 191 -12.30 26.70 14.99
C GLU A 191 -13.60 26.55 14.18
N ASP A 192 -13.94 27.56 13.37
CA ASP A 192 -15.17 27.62 12.56
C ASP A 192 -14.96 27.09 11.14
N ASP A 193 -13.74 27.18 10.59
CA ASP A 193 -13.37 26.75 9.24
C ASP A 193 -12.10 25.88 9.24
N LYS A 194 -12.27 24.58 9.51
CA LYS A 194 -11.18 23.60 9.51
C LYS A 194 -10.80 23.20 8.10
N ILE A 195 -9.52 22.95 7.87
CA ILE A 195 -9.05 22.49 6.56
C ILE A 195 -9.38 21.02 6.31
N CYS A 196 -9.75 20.70 5.06
CA CYS A 196 -10.12 19.34 4.67
C CYS A 196 -8.92 18.43 4.44
N ILE A 197 -9.12 17.14 4.66
CA ILE A 197 -8.12 16.10 4.40
C ILE A 197 -8.01 15.84 2.90
N GLU A 198 -6.80 15.50 2.45
CA GLU A 198 -6.44 15.26 1.04
C GLU A 198 -6.72 16.43 0.09
N THR A 199 -7.01 17.61 0.65
CA THR A 199 -7.32 18.83 -0.10
C THR A 199 -6.27 19.89 0.17
N GLU A 200 -5.83 20.60 -0.87
CA GLU A 200 -4.89 21.72 -0.70
C GLU A 200 -5.58 22.94 -0.11
N SER A 201 -5.02 23.42 1.00
CA SER A 201 -5.36 24.71 1.60
C SER A 201 -4.22 25.69 1.37
N ARG A 202 -4.55 26.95 1.08
CA ARG A 202 -3.59 28.01 0.70
C ARG A 202 -3.59 29.13 1.73
N GLU A 203 -2.40 29.59 2.07
CA GLU A 203 -2.17 30.77 2.90
C GLU A 203 -1.10 31.66 2.27
N LEU A 204 -1.21 32.98 2.45
CA LEU A 204 -0.24 33.94 1.93
C LEU A 204 0.78 34.34 2.99
N LEU A 205 2.05 34.36 2.58
CA LEU A 205 3.18 34.78 3.40
C LEU A 205 4.07 35.74 2.62
N CYS A 206 4.26 36.95 3.12
CA CYS A 206 5.29 37.84 2.59
C CYS A 206 6.61 37.60 3.32
N VAL A 207 7.69 37.42 2.58
CA VAL A 207 9.06 37.31 3.11
C VAL A 207 9.93 38.38 2.48
N GLY A 208 10.66 39.13 3.31
CA GLY A 208 11.48 40.26 2.90
C GLY A 208 12.96 40.14 3.28
N ASN A 209 13.79 40.86 2.53
CA ASN A 209 15.23 40.94 2.75
C ASN A 209 15.61 42.33 3.31
N SER A 210 16.10 42.38 4.55
CA SER A 210 16.61 43.60 5.18
C SER A 210 18.15 43.75 5.15
N SER A 211 18.86 42.75 4.61
CA SER A 211 20.33 42.78 4.51
C SER A 211 20.81 43.80 3.47
N LYS A 212 22.14 44.01 3.38
CA LYS A 212 22.78 44.90 2.38
C LYS A 212 23.11 44.19 1.05
N SER A 213 22.81 42.90 0.93
CA SER A 213 23.13 42.09 -0.24
C SER A 213 21.88 41.49 -0.87
N ASN A 214 22.04 40.91 -2.06
CA ASN A 214 20.95 40.16 -2.69
C ASN A 214 20.91 38.77 -2.06
N VAL A 215 19.73 38.33 -1.66
CA VAL A 215 19.53 37.07 -0.95
C VAL A 215 18.61 36.18 -1.76
N LYS A 216 18.99 34.92 -1.92
CA LYS A 216 18.12 33.88 -2.47
C LYS A 216 17.36 33.22 -1.32
N ILE A 217 16.04 33.20 -1.40
CA ILE A 217 15.14 32.71 -0.35
C ILE A 217 14.37 31.49 -0.87
N GLN A 218 14.29 30.46 -0.04
CA GLN A 218 13.50 29.26 -0.25
C GLN A 218 12.81 28.87 1.06
N ILE A 219 11.56 28.42 0.99
CA ILE A 219 10.82 27.88 2.13
C ILE A 219 10.80 26.36 2.01
N THR A 220 11.10 25.64 3.09
CA THR A 220 11.14 24.18 3.13
C THR A 220 10.75 23.65 4.51
N THR A 221 10.61 22.33 4.68
CA THR A 221 10.27 21.69 5.96
C THR A 221 11.51 21.03 6.57
N LYS A 222 11.56 20.89 7.91
CA LYS A 222 12.71 20.28 8.62
C LYS A 222 12.97 18.84 8.20
N ASP A 223 11.91 18.05 8.04
CA ASP A 223 11.95 16.64 7.64
C ASP A 223 10.85 16.30 6.62
N LYS A 224 10.94 15.11 6.02
CA LYS A 224 9.83 14.51 5.27
C LYS A 224 8.78 14.04 6.28
N CYS A 225 7.73 14.82 6.47
CA CYS A 225 6.53 14.37 7.16
C CYS A 225 5.70 13.49 6.22
N ASP A 226 5.22 12.35 6.70
CA ASP A 226 4.31 11.45 5.97
C ASP A 226 2.83 11.73 6.24
N LYS A 227 2.52 12.63 7.18
CA LYS A 227 1.16 12.99 7.57
C LYS A 227 0.60 14.19 6.82
N TYR A 228 1.45 15.03 6.25
CA TYR A 228 1.03 16.17 5.43
C TYR A 228 2.12 16.55 4.42
N LYS A 229 1.72 17.27 3.37
CA LYS A 229 2.62 17.83 2.36
C LYS A 229 2.55 19.35 2.40
N ILE A 230 3.71 20.00 2.34
CA ILE A 230 3.82 21.46 2.15
C ILE A 230 4.50 21.75 0.81
N ARG A 231 3.98 22.72 0.08
CA ARG A 231 4.65 23.32 -1.08
C ARG A 231 4.48 24.83 -1.08
N THR A 232 5.36 25.54 -1.79
CA THR A 232 5.23 26.99 -1.95
C THR A 232 5.32 27.42 -3.40
N GLU A 233 4.67 28.55 -3.69
CA GLU A 233 4.77 29.25 -4.97
C GLU A 233 5.07 30.74 -4.74
N PRO A 234 6.20 31.28 -5.21
CA PRO A 234 7.26 30.55 -5.90
C PRO A 234 7.99 29.56 -4.96
N GLN A 235 8.65 28.56 -5.53
CA GLN A 235 9.51 27.65 -4.76
C GLN A 235 10.78 28.35 -4.26
N ILE A 236 11.22 29.38 -4.99
CA ILE A 236 12.46 30.10 -4.73
C ILE A 236 12.38 31.51 -5.32
N VAL A 237 13.00 32.49 -4.65
CA VAL A 237 13.06 33.87 -5.15
C VAL A 237 14.39 34.51 -4.80
N THR A 238 14.84 35.45 -5.64
CA THR A 238 16.00 36.31 -5.33
C THR A 238 15.53 37.73 -5.00
N LEU A 239 15.81 38.20 -3.79
CA LEU A 239 15.39 39.51 -3.31
C LEU A 239 16.56 40.47 -3.12
N LYS A 240 16.40 41.68 -3.65
CA LYS A 240 17.28 42.82 -3.37
C LYS A 240 17.05 43.35 -1.95
N SER A 241 18.03 44.06 -1.40
CA SER A 241 17.88 44.78 -0.13
C SER A 241 16.65 45.68 -0.13
N GLY A 242 15.80 45.54 0.88
CA GLY A 242 14.55 46.31 1.06
C GLY A 242 13.37 45.87 0.20
N PHE A 243 13.45 44.70 -0.45
CA PHE A 243 12.35 44.08 -1.19
C PHE A 243 11.79 42.85 -0.47
N ALA A 244 10.53 42.56 -0.75
CA ALA A 244 9.81 41.38 -0.28
C ALA A 244 9.11 40.67 -1.45
N CYS A 245 8.86 39.37 -1.26
CA CYS A 245 8.09 38.52 -2.16
C CYS A 245 6.86 38.00 -1.42
N GLU A 246 5.72 37.93 -2.09
CA GLU A 246 4.59 37.13 -1.65
C GLU A 246 4.83 35.65 -2.04
N PHE A 247 4.66 34.76 -1.06
CA PHE A 247 4.65 33.31 -1.23
C PHE A 247 3.24 32.80 -0.94
N GLU A 248 2.73 31.98 -1.84
CA GLU A 248 1.59 31.10 -1.58
C GLU A 248 2.13 29.84 -0.92
N VAL A 249 1.70 29.57 0.31
CA VAL A 249 2.06 28.37 1.06
C VAL A 249 0.86 27.44 1.03
N PHE A 250 1.04 26.24 0.51
CA PHE A 250 0.01 25.23 0.42
C PHE A 250 0.29 24.09 1.40
N ILE A 251 -0.75 23.61 2.06
CA ILE A 251 -0.71 22.41 2.90
C ILE A 251 -1.77 21.40 2.45
N THR A 252 -1.40 20.12 2.45
CA THR A 252 -2.31 18.98 2.23
C THR A 252 -2.16 18.01 3.39
N PRO A 253 -3.10 17.95 4.34
CA PRO A 253 -3.09 16.94 5.40
C PRO A 253 -3.60 15.58 4.88
N TYR A 254 -3.04 14.48 5.36
CA TYR A 254 -3.41 13.10 4.97
C TYR A 254 -4.15 12.34 6.07
N CYS A 255 -4.23 12.89 7.28
CA CYS A 255 -5.01 12.36 8.39
C CYS A 255 -5.50 13.49 9.30
N THR A 256 -6.44 13.15 10.18
CA THR A 256 -6.94 14.05 11.22
C THR A 256 -5.85 14.33 12.23
N MET A 257 -5.51 15.61 12.42
CA MET A 257 -4.49 16.07 13.38
C MET A 257 -4.72 17.54 13.77
N ASP A 258 -4.20 17.91 14.93
CA ASP A 258 -3.96 19.31 15.29
C ASP A 258 -2.47 19.61 15.05
N LEU A 259 -2.13 20.15 13.88
CA LEU A 259 -0.75 20.33 13.47
C LEU A 259 -0.11 21.51 14.21
N THR A 260 1.04 21.28 14.83
CA THR A 260 1.98 22.33 15.25
C THR A 260 3.39 21.87 14.87
N ASP A 261 4.00 22.57 13.91
CA ASP A 261 5.36 22.27 13.42
C ASP A 261 6.10 23.56 13.03
N GLU A 262 7.29 23.46 12.44
CA GLU A 262 8.13 24.56 12.00
C GLU A 262 8.56 24.39 10.53
N VAL A 263 8.37 25.44 9.74
CA VAL A 263 8.96 25.57 8.41
C VAL A 263 10.28 26.34 8.48
N MET A 264 11.21 25.99 7.61
CA MET A 264 12.52 26.63 7.47
C MET A 264 12.51 27.60 6.30
N ILE A 265 12.78 28.88 6.58
CA ILE A 265 13.10 29.89 5.58
C ILE A 265 14.61 29.93 5.43
N VAL A 266 15.11 29.38 4.32
CA VAL A 266 16.53 29.32 4.00
C VAL A 266 16.91 30.51 3.15
N SER A 267 17.90 31.25 3.61
CA SER A 267 18.41 32.46 2.97
C SER A 267 19.88 32.29 2.62
N LEU A 268 20.25 32.58 1.36
CA LEU A 268 21.63 32.52 0.87
C LEU A 268 22.06 33.91 0.38
N ASP A 269 23.04 34.49 1.07
CA ASP A 269 23.68 35.73 0.62
C ASP A 269 24.52 35.48 -0.65
N LEU A 270 24.14 36.12 -1.75
CA LEU A 270 24.83 35.95 -3.03
C LEU A 270 26.18 36.65 -3.11
N LYS A 271 26.48 37.62 -2.21
CA LYS A 271 27.78 38.30 -2.15
C LYS A 271 28.77 37.52 -1.29
N GLY A 272 28.38 37.14 -0.07
CA GLY A 272 29.25 36.46 0.89
C GLY A 272 29.19 34.93 0.86
N GLY A 273 28.21 34.34 0.16
CA GLY A 273 27.96 32.90 0.16
C GLY A 273 27.46 32.34 1.49
N LYS A 274 27.14 33.21 2.46
CA LYS A 274 26.68 32.81 3.79
C LYS A 274 25.22 32.39 3.74
N GLN A 275 24.93 31.19 4.23
CA GLN A 275 23.58 30.69 4.41
C GLN A 275 23.11 30.92 5.85
N ASN A 276 21.87 31.35 6.01
CA ASN A 276 21.17 31.37 7.30
C ASN A 276 19.81 30.69 7.16
N THR A 277 19.37 30.01 8.22
CA THR A 277 18.05 29.37 8.30
C THR A 277 17.25 30.02 9.40
N THR A 278 16.06 30.51 9.06
CA THR A 278 15.10 31.08 10.01
C THR A 278 13.93 30.12 10.17
N LEU A 279 13.51 29.87 11.40
CA LEU A 279 12.35 29.02 11.70
C LEU A 279 11.08 29.86 11.78
N MET A 280 9.99 29.32 11.26
CA MET A 280 8.65 29.91 11.38
C MET A 280 7.66 28.82 11.77
N ASN A 281 6.84 29.08 12.78
CA ASN A 281 5.81 28.15 13.20
C ASN A 281 4.75 28.00 12.12
N ILE A 282 4.25 26.78 11.98
CA ILE A 282 3.06 26.46 11.20
C ILE A 282 2.05 25.74 12.08
N LYS A 283 0.80 26.18 12.00
CA LYS A 283 -0.34 25.54 12.64
C LYS A 283 -1.41 25.20 11.62
N ALA A 284 -2.07 24.07 11.80
CA ALA A 284 -3.26 23.73 11.03
C ALA A 284 -4.30 23.03 11.88
N LEU A 285 -5.56 23.48 11.80
CA LEU A 285 -6.71 22.79 12.37
C LEU A 285 -7.39 21.98 11.28
N VAL A 286 -7.24 20.67 11.35
CA VAL A 286 -7.75 19.73 10.34
C VAL A 286 -9.10 19.17 10.79
N GLU A 287 -10.00 18.92 9.84
CA GLU A 287 -11.27 18.28 10.11
C GLU A 287 -11.12 16.89 10.76
N GLN A 288 -12.14 16.49 11.51
CA GLN A 288 -12.22 15.14 12.07
C GLN A 288 -12.77 14.19 11.02
N SER A 289 -12.08 13.08 10.79
CA SER A 289 -12.44 12.06 9.80
C SER A 289 -12.08 10.66 10.32
N THR A 290 -12.40 9.65 9.52
CA THR A 290 -11.95 8.27 9.74
C THR A 290 -10.52 8.02 9.25
N ARG A 291 -9.78 9.02 8.75
CA ARG A 291 -8.33 8.92 8.49
C ARG A 291 -7.55 9.31 9.74
N LEU A 292 -7.04 8.33 10.47
CA LEU A 292 -6.48 8.52 11.79
C LEU A 292 -4.99 8.89 11.74
N ASP A 293 -4.55 9.69 12.71
CA ASP A 293 -3.14 9.83 13.04
C ASP A 293 -2.63 8.55 13.73
N TYR A 294 -1.57 7.95 13.20
CA TYR A 294 -0.99 6.74 13.76
C TYR A 294 -0.35 6.94 15.14
N ASP A 295 0.09 8.16 15.48
CA ASP A 295 0.70 8.45 16.78
C ASP A 295 -0.30 8.41 17.93
N GLU A 296 -1.59 8.61 17.63
CA GLU A 296 -2.67 8.47 18.61
C GLU A 296 -3.00 7.01 18.93
N ILE A 297 -2.49 6.06 18.13
CA ILE A 297 -2.81 4.63 18.24
C ILE A 297 -1.66 3.91 18.96
N LYS A 298 -1.94 3.39 20.16
CA LYS A 298 -0.95 2.62 20.93
C LYS A 298 -1.27 1.15 20.86
N THR A 299 -0.42 0.37 20.20
CA THR A 299 -0.54 -1.09 20.13
C THR A 299 0.13 -1.75 21.33
N GLU A 300 -0.56 -2.70 21.97
CA GLU A 300 -0.09 -3.38 23.18
C GLU A 300 0.23 -4.86 22.94
N LYS A 301 -0.80 -5.67 22.67
CA LYS A 301 -0.71 -7.14 22.65
C LYS A 301 -1.21 -7.70 21.32
N LYS A 302 -0.45 -8.60 20.70
CA LYS A 302 -0.94 -9.37 19.54
C LYS A 302 -2.09 -10.30 19.97
N LEU A 303 -3.22 -10.20 19.29
CA LEU A 303 -4.41 -11.01 19.53
C LEU A 303 -4.46 -12.21 18.59
N GLY A 304 -4.11 -12.01 17.32
CA GLY A 304 -4.17 -13.05 16.31
C GLY A 304 -3.52 -12.63 15.01
N GLU A 305 -3.37 -13.59 14.11
CA GLU A 305 -2.81 -13.40 12.78
C GLU A 305 -3.60 -14.24 11.79
N GLY A 306 -4.09 -13.59 10.74
CA GLY A 306 -4.84 -14.21 9.67
C GLY A 306 -4.20 -13.99 8.30
N SER A 307 -4.95 -14.34 7.25
CA SER A 307 -4.62 -14.04 5.86
C SER A 307 -4.56 -12.54 5.60
N PHE A 308 -5.49 -11.77 6.16
CA PHE A 308 -5.61 -10.34 5.89
C PHE A 308 -4.64 -9.46 6.68
N GLY A 309 -4.02 -9.97 7.75
CA GLY A 309 -3.26 -9.11 8.64
C GLY A 309 -2.93 -9.70 10.01
N ILE A 310 -2.33 -8.86 10.84
CA ILE A 310 -2.10 -9.13 12.26
C ILE A 310 -2.99 -8.20 13.08
N VAL A 311 -3.73 -8.76 14.03
CA VAL A 311 -4.60 -7.98 14.92
C VAL A 311 -3.94 -7.80 16.27
N TYR A 312 -3.89 -6.56 16.74
CA TYR A 312 -3.38 -6.17 18.05
C TYR A 312 -4.50 -5.58 18.90
N LYS A 313 -4.45 -5.79 20.22
CA LYS A 313 -5.14 -4.95 21.19
C LYS A 313 -4.36 -3.65 21.34
N GLY A 314 -5.06 -2.54 21.47
CA GLY A 314 -4.45 -1.25 21.72
C GLY A 314 -5.40 -0.24 22.37
N THR A 315 -4.96 1.01 22.40
CA THR A 315 -5.77 2.14 22.85
C THR A 315 -5.77 3.27 21.82
N TYR A 316 -6.93 3.89 21.63
CA TYR A 316 -7.11 5.07 20.79
C TYR A 316 -8.04 6.06 21.50
N ARG A 317 -7.55 7.28 21.79
CA ARG A 317 -8.28 8.34 22.53
C ARG A 317 -8.98 7.84 23.82
N GLY A 318 -8.31 6.96 24.57
CA GLY A 318 -8.82 6.38 25.81
C GLY A 318 -9.72 5.15 25.64
N ASN A 319 -10.13 4.80 24.42
CA ASN A 319 -10.91 3.61 24.14
C ASN A 319 -10.00 2.40 23.93
N VAL A 320 -10.42 1.23 24.41
CA VAL A 320 -9.76 -0.05 24.11
C VAL A 320 -10.19 -0.51 22.73
N VAL A 321 -9.22 -0.76 21.85
CA VAL A 321 -9.45 -1.01 20.42
C VAL A 321 -8.75 -2.27 19.91
N ALA A 322 -9.27 -2.81 18.82
CA ALA A 322 -8.58 -3.78 17.98
C ALA A 322 -7.94 -3.05 16.79
N VAL A 323 -6.65 -3.28 16.56
CA VAL A 323 -5.84 -2.68 15.50
C VAL A 323 -5.41 -3.77 14.53
N LYS A 324 -6.05 -3.85 13.37
CA LYS A 324 -5.73 -4.80 12.30
C LYS A 324 -4.69 -4.16 11.37
N LYS A 325 -3.43 -4.58 11.49
CA LYS A 325 -2.33 -4.20 10.56
C LYS A 325 -2.37 -5.07 9.33
N MET A 326 -2.33 -4.47 8.14
CA MET A 326 -2.50 -5.17 6.87
C MET A 326 -1.16 -5.66 6.32
N LYS A 327 -0.99 -6.97 6.11
CA LYS A 327 0.30 -7.56 5.67
C LYS A 327 0.69 -7.24 4.23
N HIS A 328 -0.29 -7.21 3.33
CA HIS A 328 -0.05 -7.15 1.88
C HIS A 328 0.19 -5.73 1.36
N VAL A 329 -0.12 -4.72 2.17
CA VAL A 329 -0.11 -3.31 1.77
C VAL A 329 1.19 -2.60 2.18
N GLU A 330 2.08 -3.29 2.89
CA GLU A 330 3.39 -2.73 3.32
C GLU A 330 4.41 -2.72 2.17
N ASN A 331 4.21 -3.50 1.10
CA ASN A 331 5.05 -3.46 -0.10
C ASN A 331 4.60 -2.32 -1.03
N SER A 332 5.52 -1.45 -1.44
CA SER A 332 5.27 -0.20 -2.18
C SER A 332 4.58 -0.33 -3.54
N ASN A 333 4.29 -1.54 -4.02
CA ASN A 333 3.75 -1.81 -5.36
C ASN A 333 2.40 -2.56 -5.35
N ASP A 334 1.77 -2.80 -4.19
CA ASP A 334 0.46 -3.47 -4.14
C ASP A 334 -0.71 -2.47 -4.21
N GLU A 335 -0.87 -1.83 -5.38
CA GLU A 335 -1.99 -0.92 -5.64
C GLU A 335 -3.36 -1.61 -5.46
N ILE A 336 -3.44 -2.90 -5.77
CA ILE A 336 -4.68 -3.68 -5.67
C ILE A 336 -5.07 -3.85 -4.19
N GLY A 337 -4.11 -4.24 -3.33
CA GLY A 337 -4.31 -4.34 -1.89
C GLY A 337 -4.75 -3.02 -1.26
N MET A 338 -4.17 -1.89 -1.70
CA MET A 338 -4.60 -0.56 -1.26
C MET A 338 -6.01 -0.19 -1.68
N ILE A 339 -6.40 -0.53 -2.92
CA ILE A 339 -7.76 -0.30 -3.42
C ILE A 339 -8.78 -1.14 -2.64
N GLU A 340 -8.47 -2.39 -2.33
CA GLU A 340 -9.36 -3.26 -1.53
C GLU A 340 -9.50 -2.76 -0.10
N PHE A 341 -8.39 -2.36 0.53
CA PHE A 341 -8.41 -1.75 1.87
C PHE A 341 -9.24 -0.47 1.91
N THR A 342 -9.02 0.44 0.95
CA THR A 342 -9.77 1.70 0.87
C THR A 342 -11.27 1.44 0.71
N LYS A 343 -11.66 0.47 -0.14
CA LYS A 343 -13.06 0.06 -0.29
C LYS A 343 -13.67 -0.52 0.99
N GLU A 344 -12.90 -1.29 1.75
CA GLU A 344 -13.35 -1.83 3.04
C GLU A 344 -13.58 -0.70 4.05
N VAL A 345 -12.64 0.26 4.14
CA VAL A 345 -12.77 1.44 5.00
C VAL A 345 -13.98 2.30 4.61
N GLU A 346 -14.16 2.61 3.32
CA GLU A 346 -15.31 3.38 2.83
C GLU A 346 -16.65 2.71 3.11
N MET A 347 -16.67 1.37 3.19
CA MET A 347 -17.88 0.63 3.53
C MET A 347 -18.15 0.70 5.03
N LEU A 348 -17.14 0.43 5.85
CA LEU A 348 -17.23 0.51 7.31
C LEU A 348 -17.61 1.91 7.80
N ASP A 349 -17.09 2.95 7.16
CA ASP A 349 -17.40 4.34 7.47
C ASP A 349 -18.90 4.67 7.26
N LYS A 350 -19.63 3.91 6.45
CA LYS A 350 -21.07 4.11 6.22
C LYS A 350 -21.95 3.37 7.22
N PHE A 351 -21.42 2.40 7.96
CA PHE A 351 -22.23 1.57 8.85
C PHE A 351 -22.56 2.28 10.15
N ARG A 352 -23.85 2.29 10.48
CA ARG A 352 -24.42 2.87 11.70
C ARG A 352 -25.42 1.86 12.27
N SER A 353 -24.90 0.87 13.00
CA SER A 353 -25.69 -0.20 13.63
C SER A 353 -25.01 -0.70 14.90
N GLU A 354 -25.80 -0.98 15.94
CA GLU A 354 -25.28 -1.56 17.19
C GLU A 354 -24.85 -3.03 17.03
N TYR A 355 -25.26 -3.70 15.94
CA TYR A 355 -24.97 -5.11 15.63
C TYR A 355 -23.80 -5.30 14.65
N ILE A 356 -23.13 -4.20 14.28
CA ILE A 356 -21.88 -4.20 13.49
C ILE A 356 -20.79 -3.60 14.37
N VAL A 357 -19.58 -4.16 14.28
CA VAL A 357 -18.42 -3.64 15.00
C VAL A 357 -18.21 -2.14 14.70
N HIS A 358 -18.12 -1.34 15.75
CA HIS A 358 -17.86 0.08 15.66
C HIS A 358 -16.47 0.31 15.05
N PHE A 359 -16.46 1.07 13.96
CA PHE A 359 -15.26 1.46 13.24
C PHE A 359 -14.85 2.88 13.66
N TYR A 360 -13.65 3.01 14.22
CA TYR A 360 -13.10 4.32 14.61
C TYR A 360 -12.43 5.03 13.43
N GLY A 361 -11.79 4.27 12.54
CA GLY A 361 -11.05 4.80 11.42
C GLY A 361 -9.88 3.92 11.00
N ALA A 362 -9.11 4.39 10.03
CA ALA A 362 -7.98 3.71 9.45
C ALA A 362 -6.80 4.66 9.23
N VAL A 363 -5.60 4.10 9.24
CA VAL A 363 -4.35 4.77 8.87
C VAL A 363 -4.02 4.38 7.43
N PHE A 364 -3.77 5.38 6.59
CA PHE A 364 -3.43 5.21 5.17
C PHE A 364 -1.95 5.49 4.87
N ILE A 365 -1.16 5.80 5.90
CA ILE A 365 0.25 6.15 5.79
C ILE A 365 1.09 4.90 5.55
N GLN A 366 1.97 4.96 4.55
CA GLN A 366 2.82 3.85 4.11
C GLN A 366 3.57 3.22 5.30
N ASN A 367 3.65 1.88 5.33
CA ASN A 367 4.26 1.10 6.42
C ASN A 367 3.58 1.25 7.80
N LYS A 368 2.47 1.99 7.89
CA LYS A 368 1.66 2.20 9.11
C LYS A 368 0.20 1.82 8.90
N ILE A 369 -0.13 1.20 7.77
CA ILE A 369 -1.50 0.93 7.34
C ILE A 369 -2.20 -0.01 8.31
N CYS A 370 -3.29 0.47 8.91
CA CYS A 370 -4.08 -0.33 9.84
C CYS A 370 -5.52 0.16 9.94
N MET A 371 -6.39 -0.74 10.39
CA MET A 371 -7.80 -0.47 10.67
C MET A 371 -8.05 -0.55 12.18
N VAL A 372 -8.83 0.39 12.72
CA VAL A 372 -9.11 0.51 14.15
C VAL A 372 -10.60 0.33 14.40
N THR A 373 -10.95 -0.69 15.20
CA THR A 373 -12.33 -1.02 15.58
C THR A 373 -12.45 -1.19 17.10
N GLU A 374 -13.67 -1.23 17.61
CA GLU A 374 -13.89 -1.59 19.02
C GLU A 374 -13.37 -2.99 19.36
N PHE A 375 -12.85 -3.14 20.57
CA PHE A 375 -12.29 -4.40 21.03
C PHE A 375 -13.36 -5.31 21.63
N ALA A 376 -13.50 -6.52 21.07
CA ALA A 376 -14.36 -7.56 21.61
C ALA A 376 -13.61 -8.40 22.66
N GLN A 377 -13.97 -8.22 23.94
CA GLN A 377 -13.22 -8.81 25.05
C GLN A 377 -13.27 -10.35 25.13
N TYR A 378 -14.28 -10.98 24.51
CA TYR A 378 -14.40 -12.44 24.46
C TYR A 378 -13.91 -13.03 23.12
N GLY A 379 -13.36 -12.21 22.22
CA GLY A 379 -12.87 -12.65 20.91
C GLY A 379 -13.99 -13.02 19.93
N SER A 380 -13.68 -13.88 18.97
CA SER A 380 -14.67 -14.40 18.02
C SER A 380 -15.50 -15.51 18.62
N LEU A 381 -16.70 -15.74 18.09
CA LEU A 381 -17.55 -16.86 18.50
C LEU A 381 -16.85 -18.21 18.26
N GLN A 382 -16.01 -18.30 17.23
CA GLN A 382 -15.17 -19.48 17.00
C GLN A 382 -14.17 -19.72 18.15
N ASP A 383 -13.60 -18.66 18.72
CA ASP A 383 -12.69 -18.77 19.88
C ASP A 383 -13.46 -19.29 21.11
N LEU A 384 -14.68 -18.80 21.34
CA LEU A 384 -15.54 -19.35 22.40
C LEU A 384 -15.83 -20.83 22.19
N ILE A 385 -16.23 -21.25 20.98
CA ILE A 385 -16.51 -22.66 20.68
C ILE A 385 -15.27 -23.55 20.94
N LYS A 386 -14.07 -23.05 20.67
CA LYS A 386 -12.81 -23.80 20.88
C LYS A 386 -12.38 -23.87 22.35
N HIS A 387 -12.62 -22.81 23.12
CA HIS A 387 -12.02 -22.64 24.45
C HIS A 387 -13.01 -22.76 25.62
N LYS A 388 -14.32 -22.76 25.34
CA LYS A 388 -15.37 -22.88 26.35
C LYS A 388 -16.16 -24.17 26.16
N THR A 389 -16.57 -24.79 27.27
CA THR A 389 -17.43 -25.97 27.24
C THR A 389 -18.89 -25.59 26.97
N ASN A 390 -19.69 -26.58 26.57
CA ASN A 390 -21.13 -26.42 26.34
C ASN A 390 -21.85 -25.81 27.57
N ASP A 391 -21.38 -26.12 28.78
CA ASP A 391 -21.97 -25.63 30.03
C ASP A 391 -21.59 -24.18 30.38
N GLU A 392 -20.51 -23.63 29.80
CA GLU A 392 -20.05 -22.27 30.09
C GLU A 392 -20.79 -21.20 29.28
N VAL A 393 -21.39 -21.57 28.15
CA VAL A 393 -22.20 -20.69 27.32
C VAL A 393 -23.50 -21.41 27.03
N ASP A 394 -24.52 -21.17 27.85
CA ASP A 394 -25.80 -21.88 27.75
C ASP A 394 -26.56 -21.62 26.44
N MET A 395 -27.58 -22.42 26.18
CA MET A 395 -28.38 -22.32 24.96
C MET A 395 -29.08 -20.95 24.82
N LYS A 396 -29.50 -20.34 25.93
CA LYS A 396 -30.16 -19.03 25.92
C LYS A 396 -29.21 -17.95 25.41
N MET A 397 -27.97 -17.98 25.87
CA MET A 397 -26.91 -17.08 25.43
C MET A 397 -26.55 -17.30 23.96
N ARG A 398 -26.49 -18.55 23.49
CA ARG A 398 -26.27 -18.88 22.08
C ARG A 398 -27.35 -18.35 21.16
N VAL A 399 -28.61 -18.57 21.52
CA VAL A 399 -29.77 -18.04 20.78
C VAL A 399 -29.71 -16.52 20.73
N LYS A 400 -29.34 -15.87 21.85
CA LYS A 400 -29.16 -14.41 21.89
C LYS A 400 -28.04 -13.92 20.97
N ILE A 401 -26.87 -14.57 20.96
CA ILE A 401 -25.75 -14.24 20.05
C ILE A 401 -26.19 -14.40 18.58
N MET A 402 -26.88 -15.47 18.23
CA MET A 402 -27.41 -15.69 16.87
C MET A 402 -28.46 -14.64 16.50
N ARG A 403 -29.32 -14.26 17.44
CA ARG A 403 -30.29 -13.19 17.23
C ARG A 403 -29.59 -11.85 16.95
N ASP A 404 -28.56 -11.49 17.72
CA ASP A 404 -27.81 -10.26 17.49
C ASP A 404 -27.07 -10.28 16.14
N ALA A 405 -26.43 -11.39 15.78
CA ALA A 405 -25.80 -11.56 14.47
C ALA A 405 -26.83 -11.44 13.33
N SER A 406 -28.01 -12.05 13.47
CA SER A 406 -29.08 -11.98 12.45
C SER A 406 -29.60 -10.55 12.24
N LYS A 407 -29.67 -9.72 13.28
CA LYS A 407 -29.99 -8.29 13.15
C LYS A 407 -28.89 -7.52 12.43
N GLY A 408 -27.62 -7.87 12.65
CA GLY A 408 -26.51 -7.35 11.85
C GLY A 408 -26.64 -7.69 10.37
N ILE A 409 -27.01 -8.94 10.05
CA ILE A 409 -27.25 -9.39 8.66
C ILE A 409 -28.44 -8.64 8.05
N SER A 410 -29.55 -8.50 8.79
CA SER A 410 -30.73 -7.74 8.36
C SER A 410 -30.36 -6.30 8.01
N TYR A 411 -29.62 -5.59 8.88
CA TYR A 411 -29.13 -4.24 8.61
C TYR A 411 -28.32 -4.16 7.31
N LEU A 412 -27.40 -5.11 7.07
CA LEU A 412 -26.63 -5.13 5.81
C LEU A 412 -27.54 -5.33 4.60
N HIS A 413 -28.48 -6.27 4.70
CA HIS A 413 -29.39 -6.60 3.60
C HIS A 413 -30.34 -5.44 3.28
N GLU A 414 -30.83 -4.71 4.27
CA GLU A 414 -31.64 -3.49 4.10
C GLU A 414 -30.85 -2.39 3.38
N ASN A 415 -29.56 -2.25 3.69
CA ASN A 415 -28.65 -1.31 3.02
C ASN A 415 -28.11 -1.83 1.67
N GLY A 416 -28.64 -2.94 1.16
CA GLY A 416 -28.27 -3.49 -0.13
C GLY A 416 -26.84 -4.06 -0.17
N ILE A 417 -26.34 -4.55 0.95
CA ILE A 417 -24.98 -5.09 1.10
C ILE A 417 -25.04 -6.58 1.44
N LEU A 418 -24.18 -7.37 0.81
CA LEU A 418 -23.97 -8.79 1.11
C LEU A 418 -22.66 -8.94 1.87
N HIS A 419 -22.66 -9.74 2.93
CA HIS A 419 -21.44 -9.99 3.72
C HIS A 419 -20.52 -11.00 3.04
N ARG A 420 -21.07 -12.10 2.52
CA ARG A 420 -20.38 -13.18 1.77
C ARG A 420 -19.36 -14.03 2.54
N ASP A 421 -19.18 -13.83 3.84
CA ASP A 421 -18.31 -14.65 4.69
C ASP A 421 -18.86 -14.75 6.12
N ILE A 422 -20.16 -15.03 6.25
CA ILE A 422 -20.81 -15.27 7.55
C ILE A 422 -20.33 -16.61 8.10
N LYS A 423 -19.68 -16.57 9.27
CA LYS A 423 -19.14 -17.72 10.01
C LYS A 423 -18.87 -17.33 11.47
N PRO A 424 -18.65 -18.29 12.39
CA PRO A 424 -18.32 -17.97 13.79
C PRO A 424 -17.07 -17.10 13.97
N ASP A 425 -16.05 -17.18 13.11
CA ASP A 425 -14.86 -16.31 13.18
C ASP A 425 -15.19 -14.82 12.97
N ASN A 426 -16.26 -14.52 12.22
CA ASN A 426 -16.67 -13.16 11.85
C ASN A 426 -17.83 -12.62 12.73
N ILE A 427 -18.12 -13.30 13.84
CA ILE A 427 -19.06 -12.85 14.88
C ILE A 427 -18.25 -12.60 16.15
N LEU A 428 -18.11 -11.35 16.55
CA LEU A 428 -17.35 -10.96 17.74
C LEU A 428 -18.27 -10.85 18.96
N VAL A 429 -17.82 -11.38 20.10
CA VAL A 429 -18.59 -11.41 21.35
C VAL A 429 -18.09 -10.33 22.32
N PHE A 430 -18.99 -9.43 22.69
CA PHE A 430 -18.74 -8.28 23.55
C PHE A 430 -19.21 -8.51 24.99
N SER A 431 -20.28 -9.27 25.17
CA SER A 431 -20.82 -9.60 26.49
C SER A 431 -21.30 -11.04 26.54
N LEU A 432 -21.20 -11.66 27.72
CA LEU A 432 -21.84 -12.93 28.07
C LEU A 432 -22.99 -12.76 29.08
N ASP A 433 -23.37 -11.52 29.40
CA ASP A 433 -24.57 -11.24 30.19
C ASP A 433 -25.80 -11.20 29.27
N VAL A 434 -26.71 -12.15 29.46
CA VAL A 434 -27.94 -12.26 28.66
C VAL A 434 -28.85 -11.03 28.74
N ASN A 435 -28.70 -10.20 29.78
CA ASN A 435 -29.49 -8.99 29.99
C ASN A 435 -28.95 -7.79 29.22
N ASP A 436 -27.71 -7.84 28.74
CA ASP A 436 -27.15 -6.76 27.91
C ASP A 436 -27.94 -6.63 26.60
N LYS A 437 -27.99 -5.39 26.08
CA LYS A 437 -28.76 -5.10 24.87
C LYS A 437 -28.20 -5.80 23.64
N VAL A 438 -26.87 -5.83 23.53
CA VAL A 438 -26.12 -6.45 22.43
C VAL A 438 -24.95 -7.23 23.00
N ASN A 439 -24.83 -8.48 22.60
CA ASN A 439 -23.80 -9.39 23.07
C ASN A 439 -22.82 -9.78 21.97
N ALA A 440 -23.25 -9.70 20.72
CA ALA A 440 -22.39 -10.00 19.58
C ALA A 440 -22.62 -9.03 18.42
N LYS A 441 -21.57 -8.83 17.63
CA LYS A 441 -21.57 -7.96 16.45
C LYS A 441 -20.83 -8.60 15.28
N LEU A 442 -21.23 -8.28 14.06
CA LEU A 442 -20.54 -8.72 12.84
C LEU A 442 -19.26 -7.92 12.60
N THR A 443 -18.26 -8.58 12.01
CA THR A 443 -16.97 -8.00 11.63
C THR A 443 -16.48 -8.58 10.29
N ASP A 444 -15.34 -8.08 9.81
CA ASP A 444 -14.59 -8.54 8.64
C ASP A 444 -15.34 -8.38 7.30
N PHE A 445 -15.32 -7.14 6.79
CA PHE A 445 -16.06 -6.73 5.59
C PHE A 445 -15.19 -6.70 4.33
N GLY A 446 -13.96 -7.23 4.38
CA GLY A 446 -13.07 -7.33 3.21
C GLY A 446 -13.70 -8.12 2.05
N SER A 447 -14.61 -9.05 2.36
CA SER A 447 -15.42 -9.76 1.37
C SER A 447 -16.78 -9.13 1.10
N ALA A 448 -17.20 -8.04 1.74
CA ALA A 448 -18.52 -7.47 1.54
C ALA A 448 -18.64 -6.71 0.20
N ARG A 449 -19.84 -6.68 -0.40
CA ARG A 449 -20.12 -5.97 -1.67
C ARG A 449 -21.55 -5.42 -1.70
N ASN A 450 -21.71 -4.29 -2.40
CA ASN A 450 -23.02 -3.74 -2.73
C ASN A 450 -23.69 -4.57 -3.83
N ILE A 451 -24.97 -4.89 -3.65
CA ILE A 451 -25.78 -5.69 -4.59
C ILE A 451 -25.86 -5.04 -5.97
N ASN A 452 -25.93 -3.70 -6.04
CA ASN A 452 -26.07 -2.98 -7.31
C ASN A 452 -24.77 -2.98 -8.14
N LEU A 453 -23.61 -3.00 -7.49
CA LEU A 453 -22.29 -3.05 -8.15
C LEU A 453 -21.95 -4.46 -8.68
N LEU A 454 -22.58 -5.51 -8.13
CA LEU A 454 -22.42 -6.89 -8.61
C LEU A 454 -23.16 -7.15 -9.93
N MET A 455 -24.11 -6.29 -10.33
CA MET A 455 -24.78 -6.41 -11.62
C MET A 455 -23.90 -5.97 -12.79
N THR A 456 -22.88 -5.14 -12.55
CA THR A 456 -22.03 -4.55 -13.60
C THR A 456 -20.60 -5.10 -13.62
N ASN A 457 -20.01 -5.48 -12.49
CA ASN A 457 -18.65 -6.04 -12.41
C ASN A 457 -18.66 -7.51 -11.95
N MET A 458 -18.77 -8.43 -12.91
CA MET A 458 -18.82 -9.89 -12.71
C MET A 458 -17.42 -10.51 -12.56
N THR A 459 -16.56 -9.99 -11.68
CA THR A 459 -15.31 -10.67 -11.33
C THR A 459 -15.54 -11.63 -10.16
N PHE A 460 -15.75 -12.91 -10.50
CA PHE A 460 -15.59 -14.02 -9.57
C PHE A 460 -14.09 -14.13 -9.23
N THR A 461 -13.62 -13.39 -8.21
CA THR A 461 -12.24 -13.63 -7.74
C THR A 461 -12.18 -15.02 -7.13
N LYS A 462 -11.24 -15.84 -7.65
CA LYS A 462 -10.93 -17.17 -7.12
C LYS A 462 -10.70 -17.05 -5.60
N GLY A 463 -11.52 -17.74 -4.79
CA GLY A 463 -11.26 -17.90 -3.36
C GLY A 463 -12.02 -16.98 -2.39
N ILE A 464 -13.08 -16.27 -2.80
CA ILE A 464 -13.93 -15.53 -1.83
C ILE A 464 -14.79 -16.50 -1.01
N GLY A 465 -14.73 -16.35 0.32
CA GLY A 465 -15.55 -17.08 1.29
C GLY A 465 -14.88 -18.36 1.78
N THR A 466 -15.32 -18.86 2.95
CA THR A 466 -14.82 -20.11 3.51
C THR A 466 -15.64 -21.29 2.95
N PRO A 467 -15.07 -22.25 2.19
CA PRO A 467 -15.82 -23.26 1.43
C PRO A 467 -16.86 -24.05 2.21
N VAL A 468 -16.63 -24.20 3.52
CA VAL A 468 -17.51 -24.90 4.47
C VAL A 468 -18.88 -24.25 4.62
N TYR A 469 -18.97 -22.92 4.45
CA TYR A 469 -20.20 -22.14 4.66
C TYR A 469 -20.88 -21.75 3.34
N MET A 470 -20.30 -22.13 2.19
CA MET A 470 -20.80 -21.70 0.88
C MET A 470 -22.12 -22.36 0.51
N ALA A 471 -23.05 -21.55 0.02
CA ALA A 471 -24.32 -22.02 -0.51
C ALA A 471 -24.17 -22.83 -1.81
N PRO A 472 -25.09 -23.77 -2.13
CA PRO A 472 -25.04 -24.57 -3.35
C PRO A 472 -24.89 -23.75 -4.63
N GLU A 473 -25.62 -22.64 -4.75
CA GLU A 473 -25.55 -21.76 -5.92
C GLU A 473 -24.18 -21.06 -6.04
N VAL A 474 -23.55 -20.75 -4.90
CA VAL A 474 -22.21 -20.16 -4.85
C VAL A 474 -21.17 -21.16 -5.32
N LEU A 475 -21.25 -22.41 -4.85
CA LEU A 475 -20.38 -23.51 -5.28
C LEU A 475 -20.53 -23.80 -6.78
N LYS A 476 -21.74 -23.65 -7.33
CA LYS A 476 -22.04 -23.73 -8.77
C LYS A 476 -21.61 -22.50 -9.57
N LYS A 477 -21.02 -21.49 -8.93
CA LYS A 477 -20.61 -20.21 -9.54
C LYS A 477 -21.79 -19.43 -10.12
N GLU A 478 -22.97 -19.57 -9.53
CA GLU A 478 -24.12 -18.72 -9.84
C GLU A 478 -24.00 -17.36 -9.10
N LYS A 479 -24.95 -16.46 -9.37
CA LYS A 479 -24.95 -15.11 -8.78
C LYS A 479 -25.23 -15.16 -7.28
N TYR A 480 -24.41 -14.43 -6.50
CA TYR A 480 -24.65 -14.18 -5.08
C TYR A 480 -25.91 -13.35 -4.87
N THR A 481 -26.75 -13.80 -3.95
CA THR A 481 -27.95 -13.10 -3.48
C THR A 481 -27.98 -13.12 -1.96
N LYS A 482 -28.89 -12.35 -1.35
CA LYS A 482 -29.11 -12.35 0.12
C LYS A 482 -29.24 -13.76 0.70
N SER A 483 -29.87 -14.68 -0.05
CA SER A 483 -30.02 -16.10 0.29
C SER A 483 -28.71 -16.85 0.55
N ALA A 484 -27.58 -16.40 0.01
CA ALA A 484 -26.27 -17.02 0.24
C ALA A 484 -25.76 -16.71 1.66
N ASP A 485 -25.96 -15.48 2.15
CA ASP A 485 -25.69 -15.13 3.55
C ASP A 485 -26.61 -15.93 4.48
N ILE A 486 -27.89 -16.12 4.11
CA ILE A 486 -28.84 -16.94 4.89
C ILE A 486 -28.35 -18.40 5.02
N PHE A 487 -27.88 -19.00 3.93
CA PHE A 487 -27.33 -20.35 3.96
C PHE A 487 -26.12 -20.44 4.90
N SER A 488 -25.18 -19.50 4.76
CA SER A 488 -23.98 -19.41 5.60
C SER A 488 -24.34 -19.24 7.08
N PHE A 489 -25.38 -18.45 7.36
CA PHE A 489 -25.93 -18.27 8.69
C PHE A 489 -26.58 -19.56 9.24
N GLY A 490 -27.25 -20.36 8.40
CA GLY A 490 -27.77 -21.68 8.79
C GLY A 490 -26.68 -22.65 9.25
N VAL A 491 -25.57 -22.72 8.50
CA VAL A 491 -24.39 -23.51 8.90
C VAL A 491 -23.82 -22.98 10.22
N THR A 492 -23.70 -21.66 10.36
CA THR A 492 -23.24 -21.00 11.60
C THR A 492 -24.13 -21.34 12.80
N MET A 493 -25.45 -21.26 12.65
CA MET A 493 -26.40 -21.65 13.71
C MET A 493 -26.26 -23.11 14.12
N TYR A 494 -26.02 -24.01 13.16
CA TYR A 494 -25.79 -25.44 13.46
C TYR A 494 -24.55 -25.63 14.35
N GLU A 495 -23.45 -24.95 14.04
CA GLU A 495 -22.23 -25.03 14.84
C GLU A 495 -22.39 -24.43 16.24
N VAL A 496 -23.09 -23.30 16.31
CA VAL A 496 -23.31 -22.59 17.57
C VAL A 496 -24.26 -23.36 18.47
N PHE A 497 -25.42 -23.80 18.00
CA PHE A 497 -26.35 -24.55 18.84
C PHE A 497 -25.79 -25.94 19.20
N GLY A 498 -25.12 -26.60 18.25
CA GLY A 498 -24.45 -27.87 18.47
C GLY A 498 -23.15 -27.77 19.27
N TRP A 499 -22.61 -26.56 19.47
CA TRP A 499 -21.31 -26.27 20.08
C TRP A 499 -20.16 -27.14 19.54
N THR A 500 -20.06 -27.18 18.21
CA THR A 500 -19.26 -28.17 17.46
C THR A 500 -19.00 -27.69 16.04
N ASN A 501 -17.97 -28.22 15.39
CA ASN A 501 -17.81 -28.06 13.94
C ASN A 501 -18.95 -28.79 13.20
N ALA A 502 -19.50 -28.14 12.17
CA ALA A 502 -20.60 -28.68 11.36
C ALA A 502 -20.15 -29.88 10.54
N TYR A 503 -18.93 -29.79 9.98
CA TYR A 503 -18.32 -30.81 9.14
C TYR A 503 -17.02 -31.28 9.80
N PRO A 504 -17.07 -32.27 10.71
CA PRO A 504 -15.89 -32.72 11.43
C PRO A 504 -14.94 -33.49 10.50
N LEU A 505 -13.63 -33.39 10.78
CA LEU A 505 -12.55 -33.86 9.90
C LEU A 505 -12.51 -35.39 9.73
N ASP A 506 -13.07 -36.13 10.66
CA ASP A 506 -13.21 -37.59 10.62
C ASP A 506 -14.19 -38.03 9.51
N ALA A 507 -15.30 -37.32 9.33
CA ALA A 507 -16.28 -37.57 8.28
C ALA A 507 -15.98 -36.79 6.99
N PHE A 508 -15.44 -35.58 7.09
CA PHE A 508 -15.18 -34.66 5.99
C PHE A 508 -13.70 -34.27 5.93
N LYS A 509 -12.84 -35.25 5.60
CA LYS A 509 -11.38 -35.07 5.56
C LYS A 509 -10.92 -33.93 4.63
N PHE A 510 -11.71 -33.60 3.61
CA PHE A 510 -11.34 -32.64 2.58
C PHE A 510 -12.48 -31.66 2.25
N PRO A 511 -12.20 -30.36 2.00
CA PRO A 511 -13.23 -29.36 1.71
C PRO A 511 -14.13 -29.69 0.51
N TRP A 512 -13.60 -30.34 -0.53
CA TRP A 512 -14.42 -30.74 -1.69
C TRP A 512 -15.48 -31.79 -1.34
N LYS A 513 -15.29 -32.60 -0.28
CA LYS A 513 -16.32 -33.53 0.19
C LYS A 513 -17.51 -32.81 0.81
N ILE A 514 -17.27 -31.65 1.43
CA ILE A 514 -18.34 -30.79 1.93
C ILE A 514 -19.11 -30.21 0.74
N ALA A 515 -18.40 -29.70 -0.28
CA ALA A 515 -19.03 -29.20 -1.49
C ALA A 515 -19.86 -30.28 -2.21
N GLU A 516 -19.35 -31.51 -2.37
CA GLU A 516 -20.09 -32.65 -2.93
C GLU A 516 -21.36 -32.96 -2.12
N PHE A 517 -21.25 -32.98 -0.78
CA PHE A 517 -22.37 -33.24 0.12
C PHE A 517 -23.47 -32.19 -0.03
N VAL A 518 -23.10 -30.91 0.04
CA VAL A 518 -24.03 -29.77 -0.10
C VAL A 518 -24.66 -29.75 -1.50
N MET A 519 -23.85 -29.94 -2.56
CA MET A 519 -24.36 -29.98 -3.94
C MET A 519 -25.31 -31.14 -4.21
N SER A 520 -25.17 -32.26 -3.49
CA SER A 520 -26.07 -33.42 -3.60
C SER A 520 -27.43 -33.22 -2.92
N GLY A 521 -27.66 -32.07 -2.28
CA GLY A 521 -28.91 -31.77 -1.57
C GLY A 521 -29.04 -32.46 -0.21
N LYS A 522 -27.95 -33.07 0.29
CA LYS A 522 -27.92 -33.66 1.62
C LYS A 522 -27.78 -32.56 2.67
N GLN A 523 -28.41 -32.77 3.83
CA GLN A 523 -28.35 -31.89 4.99
C GLN A 523 -27.76 -32.64 6.19
N LEU A 524 -27.09 -31.91 7.09
CA LEU A 524 -26.58 -32.49 8.33
C LEU A 524 -27.75 -32.89 9.22
N GLN A 525 -27.62 -34.01 9.93
CA GLN A 525 -28.65 -34.49 10.85
C GLN A 525 -28.64 -33.67 12.15
N ARG A 526 -29.81 -33.57 12.80
CA ARG A 526 -29.94 -32.90 14.10
C ARG A 526 -29.07 -33.61 15.15
N LYS A 527 -28.30 -32.84 15.92
CA LYS A 527 -27.59 -33.34 17.11
C LYS A 527 -28.51 -33.32 18.33
N GLU A 528 -28.29 -34.23 19.28
CA GLU A 528 -29.13 -34.37 20.48
C GLU A 528 -29.22 -33.08 21.32
N ASN A 529 -28.17 -32.27 21.35
CA ASN A 529 -28.13 -31.01 22.08
C ASN A 529 -28.81 -29.84 21.34
N ILE A 530 -29.29 -30.03 20.12
CA ILE A 530 -30.02 -29.02 19.35
C ILE A 530 -31.53 -29.31 19.49
N GLN A 531 -32.25 -28.37 20.09
CA GLN A 531 -33.72 -28.46 20.21
C GLN A 531 -34.38 -28.51 18.83
N GLU A 532 -35.48 -29.28 18.68
CA GLU A 532 -36.20 -29.45 17.41
C GLU A 532 -36.51 -28.10 16.76
N LYS A 533 -37.07 -27.17 17.54
CA LYS A 533 -37.44 -25.84 17.05
C LYS A 533 -36.27 -25.04 16.49
N LEU A 534 -35.08 -25.13 17.11
CA LEU A 534 -33.88 -24.47 16.61
C LEU A 534 -33.34 -25.15 15.35
N TYR A 535 -33.49 -26.48 15.26
CA TYR A 535 -33.13 -27.22 14.07
C TYR A 535 -34.05 -26.92 12.88
N GLU A 536 -35.35 -26.75 13.09
CA GLU A 536 -36.28 -26.25 12.06
C GLU A 536 -35.82 -24.89 11.49
N ASN A 537 -35.39 -23.97 12.36
CA ASN A 537 -34.85 -22.66 11.93
C ASN A 537 -33.59 -22.80 11.06
N ILE A 538 -32.69 -23.74 11.42
CA ILE A 538 -31.52 -24.09 10.61
C ILE A 538 -31.97 -24.64 9.24
N GLN A 539 -32.97 -25.53 9.22
CA GLN A 539 -33.49 -26.12 7.98
C GLN A 539 -34.08 -25.10 7.03
N MET A 540 -34.75 -24.07 7.55
CA MET A 540 -35.25 -22.95 6.76
C MET A 540 -34.13 -22.10 6.15
N CYS A 541 -32.92 -22.11 6.73
CA CYS A 541 -31.80 -21.30 6.25
C CYS A 541 -31.00 -22.00 5.13
N TRP A 542 -30.80 -23.32 5.23
CA TRP A 542 -29.94 -24.06 4.30
C TRP A 542 -30.71 -24.91 3.27
N ALA A 543 -31.94 -24.52 2.94
CA ALA A 543 -32.71 -25.16 1.88
C ALA A 543 -31.95 -25.16 0.55
N GLN A 544 -32.05 -26.25 -0.21
CA GLN A 544 -31.30 -26.41 -1.46
C GLN A 544 -31.63 -25.32 -2.47
N GLU A 545 -32.93 -25.11 -2.69
CA GLU A 545 -33.44 -24.03 -3.53
C GLU A 545 -33.40 -22.70 -2.79
N LYS A 546 -32.67 -21.72 -3.34
CA LYS A 546 -32.49 -20.40 -2.71
C LYS A 546 -33.79 -19.65 -2.45
N ALA A 547 -34.84 -19.90 -3.25
CA ALA A 547 -36.16 -19.28 -3.09
C ALA A 547 -36.94 -19.85 -1.90
N ASN A 548 -36.58 -21.04 -1.42
CA ASN A 548 -37.22 -21.68 -0.27
C ASN A 548 -36.54 -21.30 1.06
N ARG A 549 -35.44 -20.53 1.02
CA ARG A 549 -34.77 -20.07 2.23
C ARG A 549 -35.57 -18.94 2.85
N ALA A 550 -35.71 -18.97 4.17
CA ALA A 550 -36.36 -17.89 4.91
C ALA A 550 -35.62 -16.56 4.73
N SER A 551 -36.34 -15.44 4.87
CA SER A 551 -35.69 -14.14 5.03
C SER A 551 -34.99 -14.07 6.39
N ILE A 552 -33.98 -13.20 6.50
CA ILE A 552 -33.31 -12.99 7.79
C ILE A 552 -34.27 -12.46 8.86
N ASP A 553 -35.25 -11.64 8.48
CA ASP A 553 -36.25 -11.09 9.40
C ASP A 553 -37.17 -12.16 9.98
N ASN A 554 -37.53 -13.17 9.17
CA ASN A 554 -38.27 -14.33 9.67
C ASN A 554 -37.43 -15.08 10.72
N ILE A 555 -36.13 -15.26 10.49
CA ILE A 555 -35.24 -15.92 11.45
C ILE A 555 -35.07 -15.09 12.73
N ILE A 556 -34.99 -13.76 12.65
CA ILE A 556 -34.95 -12.88 13.83
C ILE A 556 -36.18 -13.10 14.72
N ASN A 557 -37.36 -13.27 14.13
CA ASN A 557 -38.62 -13.50 14.84
C ASN A 557 -38.66 -14.90 15.48
N GLU A 558 -38.19 -15.92 14.77
CA GLU A 558 -38.14 -17.30 15.29
C GLU A 558 -37.08 -17.49 16.40
N LEU A 559 -36.08 -16.62 16.49
CA LEU A 559 -35.08 -16.58 17.56
C LEU A 559 -35.49 -15.67 18.74
N ALA A 560 -36.73 -15.20 18.79
CA ALA A 560 -37.24 -14.46 19.94
C ALA A 560 -37.32 -15.37 21.18
N LEU A 561 -36.67 -14.92 22.27
CA LEU A 561 -36.66 -15.59 23.57
C LEU A 561 -37.92 -15.32 24.38
#